data_AF-J9D336-F1
#
_entry.id   AF-J9D336-F1
#
_cell.length_a   1.000
_cell.length_b   1.000
_cell.length_c   1.000
_cell.angle_alpha   90.00
_cell.angle_beta   90.00
_cell.angle_gamma   90.00
#
_symmetry.space_group_name_H-M   'P 1'
#
loop_
_entity.id
_entity.type
_entity.pdbx_description
1 polymer ?
#
loop_
_entity_poly.entity_id
_entity_poly.type
_entity_poly.pdbx_seq_one_letter_code
_entity_poly.pdbx_strand_id
1 'polypeptide(L)'
;MKKEWNTRNFDSNVCLPIDIPIILILIILYTIVRSTLIKNIAENLLRKSSLSNADKQKVSQKFFGSLYRLAIYFTFALFGLSYMCGQDWIFKCFEYTLTWKNNVIPTVVFAHYYIEVSYYIASIIFLFYEPRMSDFYQMLSHHICTIILIVFSYHNNFLRYGVSIMILHDLSDPFMELAKLCFYLKYQKIADLLFTVFASVFITTRCLVYPFFVVFPAIYFAFTFGIKWQFVVQITALIFLLVLNLTWSFFIIKMVISFVKKGKVKGDIRADEISDINSTKKDK
;
A
#
# COMPACT_ATOMS: atom_id res chain seq x y z
N MET A 1 17.86 2.89 -24.20
CA MET A 1 17.84 3.97 -23.18
C MET A 1 17.98 5.37 -23.79
N LYS A 2 19.17 5.86 -24.19
CA LYS A 2 19.33 7.26 -24.68
C LYS A 2 18.48 7.60 -25.91
N LYS A 3 18.45 6.70 -26.90
CA LYS A 3 17.59 6.84 -28.10
C LYS A 3 16.11 6.92 -27.72
N GLU A 4 15.64 5.98 -26.90
CA GLU A 4 14.25 5.93 -26.42
C GLU A 4 13.86 7.18 -25.64
N TRP A 5 14.74 7.71 -24.79
CA TRP A 5 14.44 8.94 -24.03
C TRP A 5 14.31 10.18 -24.93
N ASN A 6 15.14 10.27 -25.97
CA ASN A 6 15.08 11.37 -26.93
C ASN A 6 13.84 11.28 -27.84
N THR A 7 13.34 10.07 -28.10
CA THR A 7 12.15 9.83 -28.94
C THR A 7 10.95 9.36 -28.12
N ARG A 8 10.96 9.58 -26.80
CA ARG A 8 9.92 9.05 -25.92
C ARG A 8 8.63 9.77 -26.22
N ASN A 9 7.57 9.00 -26.41
CA ASN A 9 6.24 9.58 -26.45
C ASN A 9 5.80 9.92 -25.01
N PHE A 10 5.64 11.22 -24.75
CA PHE A 10 5.04 11.75 -23.53
C PHE A 10 3.55 12.08 -23.73
N ASP A 11 2.98 11.79 -24.89
CA ASP A 11 1.55 11.85 -25.11
C ASP A 11 0.88 10.93 -24.11
N SER A 12 0.03 11.55 -23.33
CA SER A 12 -0.64 10.92 -22.22
C SER A 12 -1.74 9.99 -22.73
N ASN A 13 -1.74 8.75 -22.25
CA ASN A 13 -2.87 7.83 -22.45
C ASN A 13 -4.09 8.21 -21.58
N VAL A 14 -3.99 9.27 -20.77
CA VAL A 14 -5.14 9.82 -20.00
C VAL A 14 -6.18 10.35 -20.97
N CYS A 15 -7.38 9.78 -20.88
CA CYS A 15 -8.58 10.24 -21.53
C CYS A 15 -9.62 10.54 -20.45
N LEU A 16 -9.56 11.76 -19.87
CA LEU A 16 -10.41 12.15 -18.73
C LEU A 16 -11.91 11.83 -18.88
N PRO A 17 -12.54 12.02 -20.06
CA PRO A 17 -13.95 11.65 -20.25
C PRO A 17 -14.26 10.16 -20.05
N ILE A 18 -13.28 9.29 -20.26
CA ILE A 18 -13.40 7.84 -20.05
C ILE A 18 -12.88 7.44 -18.66
N ASP A 19 -11.75 8.02 -18.25
CA ASP A 19 -11.05 7.68 -17.00
C ASP A 19 -11.88 8.03 -15.77
N ILE A 20 -12.50 9.21 -15.74
CA ILE A 20 -13.26 9.69 -14.58
C ILE A 20 -14.46 8.76 -14.29
N PRO A 21 -15.33 8.42 -15.27
CA PRO A 21 -16.40 7.45 -15.03
C PRO A 21 -15.92 6.11 -14.51
N ILE A 22 -14.83 5.55 -15.07
CA ILE A 22 -14.25 4.28 -14.60
C ILE A 22 -13.83 4.40 -13.14
N ILE A 23 -13.11 5.47 -12.79
CA ILE A 23 -12.62 5.70 -11.44
C ILE A 23 -13.80 5.80 -10.45
N LEU A 24 -14.84 6.55 -10.80
CA LEU A 24 -16.04 6.73 -9.97
C LEU A 24 -16.82 5.42 -9.79
N ILE A 25 -16.99 4.64 -10.85
CA ILE A 25 -17.64 3.32 -10.80
C ILE A 25 -16.88 2.41 -9.84
N LEU A 26 -15.55 2.38 -9.91
CA LEU A 26 -14.72 1.57 -9.00
C LEU A 26 -14.81 2.04 -7.55
N ILE A 27 -14.85 3.35 -7.29
CA ILE A 27 -15.04 3.90 -5.93
C ILE A 27 -16.40 3.47 -5.36
N ILE A 28 -17.46 3.54 -6.16
CA ILE A 28 -18.81 3.08 -5.77
C ILE A 28 -18.77 1.58 -5.49
N LEU A 29 -18.15 0.79 -6.37
CA LEU A 29 -18.00 -0.64 -6.20
C LEU A 29 -17.26 -0.99 -4.90
N TYR A 30 -16.14 -0.33 -4.60
CA TYR A 30 -15.41 -0.51 -3.35
C TYR A 30 -16.29 -0.22 -2.13
N THR A 31 -17.10 0.83 -2.20
CA THR A 31 -18.02 1.22 -1.13
C THR A 31 -19.12 0.19 -0.93
N ILE A 32 -19.72 -0.33 -2.01
CA ILE A 32 -20.75 -1.38 -1.98
C ILE A 32 -20.17 -2.69 -1.42
N VAL A 33 -19.04 -3.16 -1.96
CA VAL A 33 -18.37 -4.39 -1.50
C VAL A 33 -18.02 -4.30 -0.02
N ARG A 34 -17.50 -3.15 0.42
CA ARG A 34 -17.19 -2.87 1.83
C ARG A 34 -18.44 -2.96 2.71
N SER A 35 -19.49 -2.23 2.35
CA SER A 35 -20.71 -2.09 3.17
C SER A 35 -21.62 -3.31 3.19
N THR A 36 -21.53 -4.19 2.18
CA THR A 36 -22.38 -5.38 2.04
C THR A 36 -21.60 -6.68 2.24
N LEU A 37 -20.82 -7.09 1.23
CA LEU A 37 -20.14 -8.38 1.18
C LEU A 37 -19.20 -8.57 2.39
N ILE A 38 -18.29 -7.63 2.60
CA ILE A 38 -17.28 -7.76 3.65
C ILE A 38 -17.90 -7.66 5.03
N LYS A 39 -18.95 -6.85 5.19
CA LYS A 39 -19.69 -6.75 6.45
C LYS A 39 -20.35 -8.08 6.80
N ASN A 40 -21.04 -8.68 5.83
CA ASN A 40 -21.70 -9.98 6.01
C ASN A 40 -20.68 -11.10 6.33
N ILE A 41 -19.53 -11.11 5.64
CA ILE A 41 -18.48 -12.09 5.92
C ILE A 41 -17.89 -11.88 7.32
N ALA A 42 -17.57 -10.63 7.68
CA ALA A 42 -17.00 -10.30 8.99
C ALA A 42 -17.93 -10.72 10.14
N GLU A 43 -19.22 -10.39 10.04
CA GLU A 43 -20.23 -10.76 11.03
C GLU A 43 -20.38 -12.28 11.14
N ASN A 44 -20.41 -13.01 10.02
CA ASN A 44 -20.49 -14.46 10.01
C ASN A 44 -19.25 -15.13 10.64
N LEU A 45 -18.05 -14.63 10.33
CA LEU A 45 -16.80 -15.13 10.92
C LEU A 45 -16.75 -14.87 12.43
N LEU A 46 -17.12 -13.66 12.87
CA LEU A 46 -17.19 -13.33 14.28
C LEU A 46 -18.27 -14.15 15.00
N ARG A 47 -19.43 -14.39 14.37
CA ARG A 47 -20.50 -15.23 14.94
C ARG A 47 -19.99 -16.65 15.21
N LYS A 48 -19.28 -17.25 14.26
CA LYS A 48 -18.69 -18.60 14.36
C LYS A 48 -17.45 -18.68 15.27
N SER A 49 -16.84 -17.55 15.63
CA SER A 49 -15.67 -17.54 16.53
C SER A 49 -16.01 -17.93 17.97
N SER A 50 -15.02 -18.48 18.68
CA SER A 50 -15.09 -18.86 20.10
C SER A 50 -15.07 -17.68 21.08
N LEU A 51 -15.09 -16.44 20.58
CA LEU A 51 -15.06 -15.24 21.41
C LEU A 51 -16.35 -15.08 22.24
N SER A 52 -16.24 -14.42 23.39
CA SER A 52 -17.41 -13.97 24.15
C SER A 52 -18.15 -12.86 23.39
N ASN A 53 -19.45 -12.67 23.64
CA ASN A 53 -20.22 -11.59 23.01
C ASN A 53 -19.65 -10.20 23.32
N ALA A 54 -19.14 -9.99 24.54
CA ALA A 54 -18.47 -8.75 24.92
C ALA A 54 -17.17 -8.52 24.14
N ASP A 55 -16.37 -9.57 23.92
CA ASP A 55 -15.15 -9.46 23.11
C ASP A 55 -15.47 -9.20 21.63
N LYS A 56 -16.49 -9.88 21.08
CA LYS A 56 -16.97 -9.65 19.70
C LYS A 56 -17.33 -8.19 19.47
N GLN A 57 -18.06 -7.57 20.40
CA GLN A 57 -18.45 -6.16 20.29
C GLN A 57 -17.22 -5.23 20.29
N LYS A 58 -16.21 -5.50 21.12
CA LYS A 58 -14.98 -4.69 21.20
C LYS A 58 -14.13 -4.75 19.93
N VAL A 59 -14.03 -5.92 19.30
CA VAL A 59 -13.14 -6.11 18.13
C VAL A 59 -13.85 -5.92 16.78
N SER A 60 -15.18 -5.92 16.74
CA SER A 60 -15.97 -5.97 15.50
C SER A 60 -15.54 -4.93 14.45
N GLN A 61 -15.46 -3.65 14.83
CA GLN A 61 -15.07 -2.58 13.90
C GLN A 61 -13.64 -2.76 13.35
N LYS A 62 -12.68 -3.12 14.22
CA LYS A 62 -11.28 -3.34 13.83
C LYS A 62 -11.13 -4.57 12.94
N PHE A 63 -11.86 -5.65 13.26
CA PHE A 63 -11.90 -6.88 12.48
C PHE A 63 -12.48 -6.65 11.09
N PHE A 64 -13.62 -5.97 11.00
CA PHE A 64 -14.23 -5.61 9.72
C PHE A 64 -13.29 -4.78 8.83
N GLY A 65 -12.72 -3.70 9.37
CA GLY A 65 -11.79 -2.85 8.60
C GLY A 65 -10.56 -3.62 8.12
N SER A 66 -10.03 -4.53 8.95
CA SER A 66 -8.87 -5.33 8.59
C SER A 66 -9.19 -6.40 7.54
N LEU A 67 -10.38 -7.01 7.61
CA LEU A 67 -10.84 -7.97 6.61
C LEU A 67 -11.06 -7.32 5.24
N TYR A 68 -11.62 -6.10 5.21
CA TYR A 68 -11.75 -5.32 3.99
C TYR A 68 -10.39 -5.05 3.36
N ARG A 69 -9.44 -4.51 4.13
CA ARG A 69 -8.08 -4.22 3.65
C ARG A 69 -7.35 -5.49 3.20
N LEU A 70 -7.50 -6.61 3.91
CA LEU A 70 -6.93 -7.90 3.48
C LEU A 70 -7.41 -8.29 2.08
N ALA A 71 -8.72 -8.23 1.82
CA ALA A 71 -9.28 -8.59 0.52
C ALA A 71 -8.73 -7.71 -0.61
N ILE A 72 -8.60 -6.40 -0.35
CA ILE A 72 -8.04 -5.44 -1.30
C ILE A 72 -6.56 -5.69 -1.55
N TYR A 73 -5.73 -5.71 -0.51
CA TYR A 73 -4.28 -5.87 -0.65
C TYR A 73 -3.92 -7.23 -1.26
N PHE A 74 -4.70 -8.27 -0.95
CA PHE A 74 -4.52 -9.56 -1.60
C PHE A 74 -4.83 -9.49 -3.11
N THR A 75 -5.85 -8.73 -3.50
CA THR A 75 -6.16 -8.48 -4.91
C THR A 75 -5.01 -7.75 -5.60
N PHE A 76 -4.47 -6.69 -5.01
CA PHE A 76 -3.34 -5.94 -5.58
C PHE A 76 -2.10 -6.80 -5.73
N ALA A 77 -1.76 -7.60 -4.71
CA ALA A 77 -0.65 -8.53 -4.78
C ALA A 77 -0.82 -9.56 -5.92
N LEU A 78 -2.02 -10.10 -6.13
CA LEU A 78 -2.31 -11.02 -7.23
C LEU A 78 -2.18 -10.35 -8.60
N PHE A 79 -2.73 -9.15 -8.78
CA PHE A 79 -2.57 -8.38 -10.01
C PHE A 79 -1.10 -8.09 -10.28
N GLY A 80 -0.38 -7.57 -9.29
CA GLY A 80 1.05 -7.30 -9.34
C GLY A 80 1.85 -8.51 -9.83
N LEU A 81 1.65 -9.67 -9.20
CA LEU A 81 2.35 -10.90 -9.56
C LEU A 81 2.00 -11.37 -10.98
N SER A 82 0.74 -11.23 -11.40
CA SER A 82 0.27 -11.76 -12.70
C SER A 82 1.01 -11.18 -13.91
N TYR A 83 1.37 -9.89 -13.89
CA TYR A 83 2.07 -9.26 -15.00
C TYR A 83 3.57 -9.10 -14.76
N MET A 84 4.06 -9.21 -13.51
CA MET A 84 5.49 -9.17 -13.20
C MET A 84 6.17 -10.52 -13.48
N CYS A 85 5.46 -11.63 -13.26
CA CYS A 85 5.97 -12.96 -13.58
C CYS A 85 6.31 -13.06 -15.08
N GLY A 86 7.56 -13.41 -15.39
CA GLY A 86 8.03 -13.60 -16.77
C GLY A 86 8.49 -12.31 -17.48
N GLN A 87 8.58 -11.18 -16.79
CA GLN A 87 9.15 -9.95 -17.35
C GLN A 87 10.68 -9.93 -17.18
N ASP A 88 11.43 -9.83 -18.28
CA ASP A 88 12.91 -9.88 -18.27
C ASP A 88 13.58 -8.69 -17.56
N TRP A 89 12.83 -7.64 -17.27
CA TRP A 89 13.33 -6.38 -16.73
C TRP A 89 13.15 -6.25 -15.22
N ILE A 90 12.43 -7.17 -14.55
CA ILE A 90 12.06 -7.01 -13.13
C ILE A 90 13.26 -6.93 -12.19
N PHE A 91 14.37 -7.58 -12.53
CA PHE A 91 15.63 -7.52 -11.76
C PHE A 91 16.66 -6.56 -12.36
N LYS A 92 16.28 -5.82 -13.41
CA LYS A 92 17.15 -4.89 -14.11
C LYS A 92 16.68 -3.47 -13.83
N CYS A 93 17.10 -2.92 -12.69
CA CYS A 93 16.61 -1.64 -12.19
C CYS A 93 16.72 -0.47 -13.19
N PHE A 94 17.76 -0.45 -14.04
CA PHE A 94 17.91 0.57 -15.08
C PHE A 94 16.88 0.46 -16.20
N GLU A 95 16.25 -0.71 -16.39
CA GLU A 95 15.20 -0.94 -17.38
C GLU A 95 13.79 -0.52 -16.89
N TYR A 96 13.62 -0.12 -15.62
CA TYR A 96 12.35 0.42 -15.11
C TYR A 96 12.00 1.77 -15.75
N THR A 97 13.03 2.49 -16.22
CA THR A 97 12.89 3.76 -16.94
C THR A 97 12.33 3.59 -18.34
N LEU A 98 12.32 2.37 -18.88
CA LEU A 98 11.93 2.09 -20.25
C LEU A 98 10.42 1.90 -20.37
N THR A 99 9.90 2.18 -21.56
CA THR A 99 8.50 1.89 -21.88
C THR A 99 8.29 0.39 -22.02
N TRP A 100 7.03 -0.03 -22.01
CA TRP A 100 6.71 -1.41 -22.38
C TRP A 100 7.20 -1.71 -23.80
N LYS A 101 7.54 -2.97 -24.09
CA LYS A 101 8.07 -3.36 -25.41
C LYS A 101 7.10 -2.88 -26.52
N ASN A 102 7.64 -2.20 -27.53
CA ASN A 102 6.87 -1.60 -28.63
C ASN A 102 5.79 -0.59 -28.18
N ASN A 103 5.88 -0.03 -26.97
CA ASN A 103 4.84 0.80 -26.34
C ASN A 103 3.47 0.11 -26.19
N VAL A 104 3.42 -1.22 -26.29
CA VAL A 104 2.18 -1.98 -26.11
C VAL A 104 2.04 -2.35 -24.64
N ILE A 105 1.19 -1.62 -23.94
CA ILE A 105 0.96 -1.81 -22.50
C ILE A 105 -0.08 -2.93 -22.32
N PRO A 106 0.18 -3.95 -21.48
CA PRO A 106 -0.79 -5.01 -21.23
C PRO A 106 -2.06 -4.45 -20.58
N THR A 107 -3.24 -4.92 -20.99
CA THR A 107 -4.53 -4.51 -20.42
C THR A 107 -4.59 -4.73 -18.90
N VAL A 108 -3.93 -5.77 -18.39
CA VAL A 108 -3.87 -6.06 -16.95
C VAL A 108 -3.15 -4.93 -16.18
N VAL A 109 -2.12 -4.31 -16.78
CA VAL A 109 -1.42 -3.16 -16.18
C VAL A 109 -2.36 -1.96 -16.10
N PHE A 110 -3.08 -1.65 -17.18
CA PHE A 110 -4.10 -0.59 -17.16
C PHE A 110 -5.15 -0.84 -16.08
N ALA A 111 -5.71 -2.05 -16.04
CA ALA A 111 -6.70 -2.42 -15.03
C ALA A 111 -6.14 -2.23 -13.61
N HIS A 112 -4.90 -2.64 -13.36
CA HIS A 112 -4.27 -2.49 -12.05
C HIS A 112 -4.15 -1.01 -11.64
N TYR A 113 -3.73 -0.13 -12.56
CA TYR A 113 -3.66 1.30 -12.32
C TYR A 113 -5.01 1.92 -11.90
N TYR A 114 -6.09 1.59 -12.61
CA TYR A 114 -7.43 2.10 -12.26
C TYR A 114 -7.90 1.54 -10.92
N ILE A 115 -7.71 0.25 -10.69
CA ILE A 115 -8.08 -0.44 -9.45
C ILE A 115 -7.38 0.21 -8.25
N GLU A 116 -6.07 0.46 -8.34
CA GLU A 116 -5.31 1.10 -7.27
C GLU A 116 -5.66 2.57 -7.08
N VAL A 117 -5.66 3.40 -8.12
CA VAL A 117 -5.93 4.84 -7.95
C VAL A 117 -7.32 5.07 -7.37
N SER A 118 -8.33 4.32 -7.82
CA SER A 118 -9.68 4.37 -7.26
C SER A 118 -9.72 3.96 -5.81
N TYR A 119 -8.95 2.94 -5.41
CA TYR A 119 -8.87 2.53 -4.02
C TYR A 119 -8.20 3.59 -3.15
N TYR A 120 -7.07 4.17 -3.57
CA TYR A 120 -6.41 5.21 -2.79
C TYR A 120 -7.30 6.44 -2.61
N ILE A 121 -8.05 6.84 -3.64
CA ILE A 121 -9.05 7.92 -3.53
C ILE A 121 -10.16 7.52 -2.54
N ALA A 122 -10.74 6.32 -2.67
CA ALA A 122 -11.77 5.84 -1.74
C ALA A 122 -11.23 5.73 -0.30
N SER A 123 -9.99 5.30 -0.13
CA SER A 123 -9.33 5.12 1.16
C SER A 123 -9.07 6.46 1.86
N ILE A 124 -8.79 7.55 1.13
CA ILE A 124 -8.77 8.90 1.70
C ILE A 124 -10.13 9.22 2.33
N ILE A 125 -11.23 8.97 1.60
CA ILE A 125 -12.58 9.21 2.12
C ILE A 125 -12.80 8.37 3.38
N PHE A 126 -12.47 7.07 3.34
CA PHE A 126 -12.61 6.17 4.49
C PHE A 126 -11.77 6.59 5.69
N LEU A 127 -10.58 7.14 5.48
CA LEU A 127 -9.70 7.61 6.55
C LEU A 127 -10.38 8.69 7.44
N PHE A 128 -11.27 9.51 6.87
CA PHE A 128 -12.03 10.51 7.64
C PHE A 128 -13.22 9.92 8.42
N TYR A 129 -13.72 8.75 8.02
CA TYR A 129 -14.82 8.06 8.70
C TYR A 129 -14.35 6.98 9.69
N GLU A 130 -13.14 6.45 9.51
CA GLU A 130 -12.54 5.49 10.44
C GLU A 130 -11.99 6.19 11.69
N PRO A 131 -11.92 5.48 12.85
CA PRO A 131 -11.27 6.02 14.04
C PRO A 131 -9.83 6.47 13.73
N ARG A 132 -9.52 7.72 14.08
CA ARG A 132 -8.18 8.28 13.84
C ARG A 132 -7.13 7.53 14.65
N MET A 133 -6.04 7.18 13.97
CA MET A 133 -4.84 6.52 14.51
C MET A 133 -3.72 7.56 14.68
N SER A 134 -2.68 7.28 15.50
CA SER A 134 -1.62 8.26 15.78
C SER A 134 -0.81 8.64 14.53
N ASP A 135 -0.84 7.79 13.51
CA ASP A 135 -0.22 7.99 12.20
C ASP A 135 -1.16 8.57 11.13
N PHE A 136 -2.29 9.19 11.51
CA PHE A 136 -3.30 9.70 10.57
C PHE A 136 -2.71 10.61 9.49
N TYR A 137 -1.88 11.60 9.88
CA TYR A 137 -1.31 12.54 8.91
C TYR A 137 -0.27 11.87 8.02
N GLN A 138 0.54 10.96 8.56
CA GLN A 138 1.50 10.17 7.79
C GLN A 138 0.75 9.31 6.74
N MET A 139 -0.34 8.66 7.13
CA MET A 139 -1.17 7.89 6.21
C MET A 139 -1.85 8.76 5.16
N LEU A 140 -2.41 9.92 5.53
CA LEU A 140 -3.01 10.84 4.56
C LEU A 140 -1.99 11.35 3.54
N SER A 141 -0.82 11.80 4.00
CA SER A 141 0.27 12.25 3.13
C SER A 141 0.80 11.12 2.26
N HIS A 142 0.86 9.88 2.77
CA HIS A 142 1.16 8.70 1.96
C HIS A 142 0.16 8.54 0.83
N HIS A 143 -1.15 8.54 1.10
CA HIS A 143 -2.17 8.36 0.07
C HIS A 143 -2.09 9.43 -1.02
N ILE A 144 -1.90 10.70 -0.62
CA ILE A 144 -1.71 11.80 -1.58
C ILE A 144 -0.46 11.55 -2.44
N CYS A 145 0.67 11.19 -1.82
CA CYS A 145 1.91 10.90 -2.54
C CYS A 145 1.76 9.70 -3.50
N THR A 146 1.11 8.62 -3.07
CA THR A 146 0.86 7.45 -3.90
C THR A 146 -0.04 7.79 -5.08
N ILE A 147 -1.13 8.54 -4.89
CA ILE A 147 -1.98 9.01 -6.01
C ILE A 147 -1.16 9.84 -7.00
N ILE A 148 -0.32 10.75 -6.51
CA ILE A 148 0.59 11.54 -7.37
C ILE A 148 1.49 10.60 -8.17
N LEU A 149 2.15 9.62 -7.54
CA LEU A 149 3.03 8.67 -8.23
C LEU A 149 2.28 7.82 -9.27
N ILE A 150 1.07 7.36 -8.97
CA ILE A 150 0.26 6.57 -9.90
C ILE A 150 -0.14 7.43 -11.11
N VAL A 151 -0.78 8.57 -10.89
CA VAL A 151 -1.24 9.45 -11.98
C VAL A 151 -0.07 9.98 -12.79
N PHE A 152 1.01 10.39 -12.12
CA PHE A 152 2.20 10.92 -12.78
C PHE A 152 2.91 9.85 -13.63
N SER A 153 3.06 8.64 -13.10
CA SER A 153 3.69 7.54 -13.85
C SER A 153 2.84 7.10 -15.04
N TYR A 154 1.52 7.15 -14.90
CA TYR A 154 0.59 6.90 -15.99
C TYR A 154 0.69 7.94 -17.10
N HIS A 155 0.62 9.23 -16.73
CA HIS A 155 0.67 10.36 -17.66
C HIS A 155 1.99 10.42 -18.46
N ASN A 156 3.12 10.16 -17.80
CA ASN A 156 4.46 10.26 -18.42
C ASN A 156 4.97 8.94 -19.02
N ASN A 157 4.13 7.91 -19.11
CA ASN A 157 4.50 6.57 -19.57
C ASN A 157 5.70 5.98 -18.80
N PHE A 158 5.73 6.16 -17.48
CA PHE A 158 6.67 5.52 -16.55
C PHE A 158 6.04 4.27 -15.92
N LEU A 159 5.33 3.49 -16.72
CA LEU A 159 4.49 2.41 -16.20
C LEU A 159 5.29 1.31 -15.51
N ARG A 160 6.45 0.93 -16.06
CA ARG A 160 7.35 -0.04 -15.41
C ARG A 160 7.79 0.42 -14.02
N TYR A 161 8.09 1.71 -13.86
CA TYR A 161 8.36 2.29 -12.55
C TYR A 161 7.15 2.19 -11.62
N GLY A 162 5.98 2.67 -12.06
CA GLY A 162 4.80 2.69 -11.20
C GLY A 162 4.38 1.30 -10.76
N VAL A 163 4.33 0.31 -11.66
CA VAL A 163 4.00 -1.07 -11.27
C VAL A 163 5.04 -1.71 -10.36
N SER A 164 6.32 -1.34 -10.49
CA SER A 164 7.38 -1.81 -9.59
C SER A 164 7.23 -1.23 -8.19
N ILE A 165 6.83 0.04 -8.09
CA ILE A 165 6.57 0.69 -6.81
C ILE A 165 5.35 0.04 -6.14
N MET A 166 4.24 -0.09 -6.87
CA MET A 166 3.00 -0.73 -6.40
C MET A 166 3.28 -2.09 -5.78
N ILE A 167 3.86 -3.03 -6.55
CA ILE A 167 4.09 -4.40 -6.06
C ILE A 167 5.04 -4.44 -4.84
N LEU A 168 6.09 -3.62 -4.81
CA LEU A 168 7.00 -3.58 -3.66
C LEU A 168 6.30 -3.15 -2.38
N HIS A 169 5.28 -2.30 -2.48
CA HIS A 169 4.49 -1.87 -1.34
C HIS A 169 3.40 -2.89 -1.01
N ASP A 170 2.70 -3.46 -2.00
CA ASP A 170 1.55 -4.33 -1.71
C ASP A 170 1.91 -5.71 -1.16
N LEU A 171 3.12 -6.23 -1.41
CA LEU A 171 3.50 -7.59 -1.03
C LEU A 171 3.44 -7.88 0.49
N SER A 172 3.73 -6.90 1.34
CA SER A 172 3.75 -7.09 2.80
C SER A 172 2.36 -7.06 3.43
N ASP A 173 1.44 -6.31 2.84
CA ASP A 173 0.25 -5.82 3.55
C ASP A 173 -0.82 -6.89 3.81
N PRO A 174 -1.00 -7.91 2.94
CA PRO A 174 -1.85 -9.05 3.27
C PRO A 174 -1.42 -9.76 4.57
N PHE A 175 -0.12 -9.91 4.81
CA PHE A 175 0.38 -10.54 6.04
C PHE A 175 0.07 -9.69 7.27
N MET A 176 0.17 -8.36 7.16
CA MET A 176 -0.16 -7.45 8.26
C MET A 176 -1.64 -7.57 8.66
N GLU A 177 -2.55 -7.49 7.68
CA GLU A 177 -3.98 -7.53 7.96
C GLU A 177 -4.41 -8.93 8.43
N LEU A 178 -3.80 -10.00 7.91
CA LEU A 178 -4.05 -11.35 8.42
C LEU A 178 -3.55 -11.53 9.86
N ALA A 179 -2.37 -10.98 10.21
CA ALA A 179 -1.86 -10.99 11.58
C ALA A 179 -2.84 -10.31 12.56
N LYS A 180 -3.37 -9.14 12.18
CA LYS A 180 -4.39 -8.42 12.97
C LYS A 180 -5.66 -9.25 13.16
N LEU A 181 -6.17 -9.88 12.10
CA LEU A 181 -7.36 -10.73 12.18
C LEU A 181 -7.14 -11.92 13.13
N CYS A 182 -5.99 -12.60 13.04
CA CYS A 182 -5.64 -13.68 13.97
C CYS A 182 -5.50 -13.18 15.42
N PHE A 183 -4.93 -11.99 15.61
CA PHE A 183 -4.81 -11.36 16.93
C PHE A 183 -6.19 -11.07 17.54
N TYR A 184 -7.12 -10.49 16.77
CA TYR A 184 -8.48 -10.21 17.22
C TYR A 184 -9.26 -11.48 17.57
N LEU A 185 -8.97 -12.60 16.89
CA LEU A 185 -9.55 -13.92 17.18
C LEU A 185 -8.83 -14.67 18.32
N LYS A 186 -7.87 -14.05 19.01
CA LYS A 186 -7.05 -14.64 20.09
C LYS A 186 -6.16 -15.81 19.65
N TYR A 187 -5.83 -15.91 18.35
CA TYR A 187 -4.86 -16.88 17.82
C TYR A 187 -3.43 -16.32 17.86
N GLN A 188 -2.93 -16.05 19.07
CA GLN A 188 -1.68 -15.30 19.29
C GLN A 188 -0.47 -15.88 18.55
N LYS A 189 -0.25 -17.21 18.61
CA LYS A 189 0.91 -17.84 17.95
C LYS A 189 0.93 -17.60 16.44
N ILE A 190 -0.23 -17.69 15.80
CA ILE A 190 -0.37 -17.47 14.34
C ILE A 190 -0.22 -15.99 14.04
N ALA A 191 -0.80 -15.11 14.86
CA ALA A 191 -0.66 -13.67 14.72
C ALA A 191 0.81 -13.22 14.81
N ASP A 192 1.57 -13.73 15.78
CA ASP A 192 2.99 -13.42 15.97
C ASP A 192 3.85 -13.92 14.79
N LEU A 193 3.57 -15.13 14.28
CA LEU A 193 4.23 -15.67 13.09
C LEU A 193 3.96 -14.78 11.86
N LEU A 194 2.69 -14.45 11.59
CA LEU A 194 2.30 -13.61 10.46
C LEU A 194 2.86 -12.19 10.57
N PHE A 195 2.90 -11.63 11.78
CA PHE A 195 3.53 -10.33 12.03
C PHE A 195 5.04 -10.38 11.74
N THR A 196 5.72 -11.47 12.09
CA THR A 196 7.14 -11.67 11.79
C THR A 196 7.40 -11.78 10.28
N VAL A 197 6.55 -12.52 9.57
CA VAL A 197 6.60 -12.60 8.10
C VAL A 197 6.35 -11.23 7.47
N PHE A 198 5.30 -10.53 7.91
CA PHE A 198 5.01 -9.15 7.50
C PHE A 198 6.23 -8.24 7.67
N ALA A 199 6.83 -8.20 8.87
CA ALA A 199 7.97 -7.36 9.17
C ALA A 199 9.16 -7.68 8.24
N SER A 200 9.43 -8.97 8.02
CA SER A 200 10.52 -9.43 7.15
C SER A 200 10.31 -8.99 5.70
N VAL A 201 9.10 -9.19 5.16
CA VAL A 201 8.74 -8.78 3.80
C VAL A 201 8.78 -7.26 3.66
N PHE A 202 8.19 -6.52 4.60
CA PHE A 202 8.15 -5.05 4.60
C PHE A 202 9.56 -4.44 4.55
N ILE A 203 10.45 -4.88 5.45
CA ILE A 203 11.83 -4.37 5.49
C ILE A 203 12.57 -4.71 4.20
N THR A 204 12.41 -5.94 3.71
CA THR A 204 13.06 -6.37 2.47
C THR A 204 12.59 -5.55 1.28
N THR A 205 11.28 -5.45 1.04
CA THR A 205 10.76 -4.80 -0.16
C THR A 205 10.89 -3.28 -0.09
N ARG A 206 10.59 -2.65 1.06
CA ARG A 206 10.48 -1.19 1.17
C ARG A 206 11.75 -0.50 1.67
N CYS A 207 12.64 -1.19 2.38
CA CYS A 207 13.88 -0.60 2.90
C CYS A 207 15.16 -1.12 2.25
N LEU A 208 15.10 -2.25 1.55
CA LEU A 208 16.24 -2.75 0.76
C LEU A 208 15.94 -2.61 -0.73
N VAL A 209 14.97 -3.36 -1.25
CA VAL A 209 14.73 -3.41 -2.70
C VAL A 209 14.31 -2.05 -3.25
N TYR A 210 13.34 -1.37 -2.63
CA TYR A 210 12.86 -0.07 -3.08
C TYR A 210 13.97 1.01 -3.21
N PRO A 211 14.80 1.31 -2.19
CA PRO A 211 15.85 2.30 -2.36
C PRO A 211 16.90 1.89 -3.41
N PHE A 212 17.31 0.61 -3.44
CA PHE A 212 18.37 0.14 -4.34
C PHE A 212 17.94 -0.06 -5.80
N PHE A 213 16.70 -0.48 -6.03
CA PHE A 213 16.19 -0.79 -7.38
C PHE A 213 15.31 0.31 -7.96
N VAL A 214 14.75 1.20 -7.14
CA VAL A 214 13.87 2.27 -7.61
C VAL A 214 14.48 3.64 -7.38
N VAL A 215 14.83 3.98 -6.14
CA VAL A 215 15.23 5.36 -5.79
C VAL A 215 16.61 5.72 -6.35
N PHE A 216 17.65 4.94 -6.07
CA PHE A 216 19.01 5.25 -6.57
C PHE A 216 19.10 5.23 -8.09
N PRO A 217 18.53 4.24 -8.81
CA PRO A 217 18.53 4.23 -10.28
C PRO A 217 17.77 5.43 -10.88
N ALA A 218 16.67 5.87 -10.25
CA ALA A 218 15.95 7.07 -10.69
C ALA A 218 16.81 8.34 -10.56
N ILE A 219 17.52 8.50 -9.44
CA ILE A 219 18.46 9.62 -9.22
C ILE A 219 19.59 9.57 -10.26
N TYR A 220 20.23 8.41 -10.43
CA TYR A 220 21.29 8.22 -11.42
C TYR A 220 20.82 8.58 -12.84
N PHE A 221 19.61 8.16 -13.21
CA PHE A 221 19.03 8.45 -14.51
C PHE A 221 18.80 9.95 -14.71
N ALA A 222 18.31 10.66 -13.70
CA ALA A 222 18.11 12.11 -13.77
C ALA A 222 19.43 12.86 -14.00
N PHE A 223 20.53 12.46 -13.35
CA PHE A 223 21.84 13.06 -13.60
C PHE A 223 22.40 12.71 -14.98
N THR A 224 22.17 11.48 -15.46
CA THR A 224 22.70 11.00 -16.74
C THR A 224 22.01 11.62 -17.95
N PHE A 225 20.69 11.84 -17.87
CA PHE A 225 19.86 12.29 -19.00
C PHE A 225 19.38 13.75 -18.87
N GLY A 226 19.94 14.48 -17.90
CA GLY A 226 19.60 15.85 -17.58
C GLY A 226 18.37 15.94 -16.66
N ILE A 227 18.45 16.84 -15.67
CA ILE A 227 17.40 17.05 -14.68
C ILE A 227 16.22 17.76 -15.35
N LYS A 228 15.28 16.96 -15.86
CA LYS A 228 13.99 17.43 -16.37
C LYS A 228 12.96 17.50 -15.24
N TRP A 229 11.92 18.32 -15.42
CA TRP A 229 10.86 18.49 -14.44
C TRP A 229 10.21 17.16 -14.05
N GLN A 230 10.09 16.22 -14.99
CA GLN A 230 9.51 14.91 -14.70
C GLN A 230 10.30 14.13 -13.64
N PHE A 231 11.63 14.18 -13.71
CA PHE A 231 12.48 13.50 -12.74
C PHE A 231 12.46 14.18 -11.38
N VAL A 232 12.35 15.51 -11.35
CA VAL A 232 12.25 16.26 -10.08
C VAL A 232 11.00 15.83 -9.32
N VAL A 233 9.84 15.80 -9.98
CA VAL A 233 8.58 15.36 -9.35
C VAL A 233 8.67 13.91 -8.90
N GLN A 234 9.13 13.01 -9.78
CA GLN A 234 9.27 11.59 -9.48
C GLN A 234 10.21 11.35 -8.30
N ILE A 235 11.44 11.87 -8.34
CA ILE A 235 12.45 11.66 -7.29
C ILE A 235 11.98 12.24 -5.96
N THR A 236 11.37 13.42 -5.97
CA THR A 236 10.87 14.05 -4.74
C THR A 236 9.81 13.17 -4.07
N ALA A 237 8.85 12.66 -4.85
CA ALA A 237 7.83 11.75 -4.34
C ALA A 237 8.41 10.40 -3.88
N LEU A 238 9.40 9.86 -4.60
CA LEU A 238 10.09 8.62 -4.21
C LEU A 238 10.86 8.76 -2.88
N ILE A 239 11.59 9.86 -2.70
CA ILE A 239 12.31 10.15 -1.46
C ILE A 239 11.32 10.35 -0.31
N PHE A 240 10.23 11.08 -0.54
CA PHE A 240 9.18 11.26 0.46
C PHE A 240 8.59 9.91 0.90
N LEU A 241 8.27 9.04 -0.04
CA LEU A 241 7.77 7.70 0.25
C LEU A 241 8.81 6.84 1.00
N LEU A 242 10.10 6.95 0.65
CA LEU A 242 11.18 6.30 1.39
C LEU A 242 11.25 6.75 2.86
N VAL A 243 11.13 8.05 3.13
CA VAL A 243 11.14 8.58 4.50
C VAL A 243 9.98 8.02 5.33
N LEU A 244 8.78 7.91 4.74
CA LEU A 244 7.64 7.27 5.40
C LEU A 244 7.90 5.79 5.68
N ASN A 245 8.45 5.06 4.71
CA ASN A 245 8.81 3.64 4.88
C ASN A 245 9.84 3.43 6.00
N LEU A 246 10.84 4.31 6.12
CA LEU A 246 11.81 4.27 7.23
C LEU A 246 11.14 4.59 8.57
N THR A 247 10.20 5.53 8.60
CA THR A 247 9.42 5.86 9.80
C THR A 247 8.59 4.67 10.29
N TRP A 248 7.86 4.00 9.39
CA TRP A 248 7.12 2.79 9.75
C TRP A 248 8.03 1.62 10.12
N SER A 249 9.18 1.49 9.46
CA SER A 249 10.19 0.47 9.82
C SER A 249 10.68 0.63 11.25
N PHE A 250 10.91 1.87 11.68
CA PHE A 250 11.26 2.16 13.07
C PHE A 250 10.18 1.65 14.04
N PHE A 251 8.89 1.89 13.76
CA PHE A 251 7.79 1.36 14.59
C PHE A 251 7.72 -0.17 14.57
N ILE A 252 7.91 -0.79 13.41
CA ILE A 252 7.92 -2.25 13.26
C ILE A 252 9.07 -2.87 14.07
N ILE A 253 10.28 -2.34 13.94
CA ILE A 253 11.46 -2.81 14.69
C ILE A 253 11.22 -2.65 16.20
N LYS A 254 10.66 -1.52 16.64
CA LYS A 254 10.29 -1.30 18.06
C LYS A 254 9.31 -2.36 18.56
N MET A 255 8.31 -2.74 17.76
CA MET A 255 7.37 -3.83 18.07
C MET A 255 8.08 -5.19 18.15
N VAL A 256 8.96 -5.51 17.19
CA VAL A 256 9.73 -6.76 17.17
C VAL A 256 10.65 -6.88 18.38
N ILE A 257 11.37 -5.81 18.76
CA ILE A 257 12.23 -5.81 19.97
C ILE A 257 11.38 -6.03 21.23
N SER A 258 10.21 -5.39 21.31
CA SER A 258 9.28 -5.61 22.43
C SER A 258 8.78 -7.05 22.49
N PHE A 259 8.49 -7.67 21.34
CA PHE A 259 8.11 -9.08 21.23
C PHE A 259 9.23 -10.00 21.73
N VAL A 260 10.47 -9.80 21.27
CA VAL A 260 11.61 -10.62 21.70
C VAL A 260 11.86 -10.51 23.21
N LYS A 261 11.71 -9.31 23.79
CA LYS A 261 11.93 -9.09 25.23
C LYS A 261 10.81 -9.64 26.12
N LYS A 262 9.55 -9.64 25.65
CA LYS A 262 8.36 -9.94 26.49
C LYS A 262 7.63 -11.23 26.08
N GLY A 263 8.06 -11.86 24.99
CA GLY A 263 7.47 -13.09 24.43
C GLY A 263 6.09 -12.92 23.78
N LYS A 264 5.53 -11.70 23.70
CA LYS A 264 4.20 -11.41 23.11
C LYS A 264 4.16 -10.02 22.48
N VAL A 265 3.49 -9.89 21.34
CA VAL A 265 3.21 -8.59 20.72
C VAL A 265 2.08 -7.92 21.51
N LYS A 266 2.36 -6.78 22.14
CA LYS A 266 1.32 -5.96 22.77
C LYS A 266 0.68 -5.08 21.69
N GLY A 267 -0.53 -5.45 21.25
CA GLY A 267 -1.45 -4.56 20.54
C GLY A 267 -0.90 -3.88 19.27
N ASP A 268 -1.67 -2.93 18.74
CA ASP A 268 -1.19 -2.01 17.71
C ASP A 268 -0.78 -0.72 18.42
N ILE A 269 0.52 -0.45 18.50
CA ILE A 269 1.07 0.70 19.26
C ILE A 269 0.42 2.03 18.82
N ARG A 270 0.03 2.13 17.55
CA ARG A 270 -0.59 3.33 16.98
C ARG A 270 -2.01 3.57 17.46
N ALA A 271 -2.71 2.50 17.85
CA ALA A 271 -4.02 2.60 18.49
C ALA A 271 -3.88 2.96 19.97
N ASP A 272 -2.88 2.37 20.64
CA ASP A 272 -2.71 2.46 22.09
C ASP A 272 -2.25 3.86 22.52
N GLU A 273 -1.40 4.54 21.74
CA GLU A 273 -0.96 5.92 22.02
C GLU A 273 -2.13 6.92 22.06
N ILE A 274 -3.18 6.73 21.23
CA ILE A 274 -4.35 7.62 21.24
C ILE A 274 -5.27 7.35 22.43
N SER A 275 -5.42 6.10 22.86
CA SER A 275 -6.19 5.81 24.09
C SER A 275 -5.58 6.49 25.31
N ASP A 276 -4.24 6.52 25.41
CA ASP A 276 -3.52 7.16 26.51
C ASP A 276 -3.64 8.71 26.46
N ILE A 277 -3.63 9.31 25.27
CA ILE A 277 -3.87 10.76 25.11
C ILE A 277 -5.30 11.14 25.49
N ASN A 278 -6.29 10.32 25.12
CA ASN A 278 -7.70 10.59 25.39
C ASN A 278 -8.10 10.35 26.85
N SER A 279 -7.47 9.40 27.57
CA SER A 279 -7.64 9.26 29.02
C SER A 279 -7.04 10.48 29.74
N THR A 280 -5.84 10.90 29.38
CA THR A 280 -5.18 12.07 29.98
C THR A 280 -5.95 13.39 29.75
N LYS A 281 -6.72 13.49 28.66
CA LYS A 281 -7.62 14.63 28.40
C LYS A 281 -8.95 14.58 29.13
N LYS A 282 -9.39 13.42 29.62
CA LYS A 282 -10.61 13.28 30.44
C LYS A 282 -10.35 13.53 31.93
N ASP A 283 -9.10 13.43 32.36
CA ASP A 283 -8.68 13.64 33.75
C ASP A 283 -8.20 15.09 34.03
N LYS A 284 -8.48 16.04 33.14
CA LYS A 284 -8.26 17.48 33.30
C LYS A 284 -9.55 18.25 33.04
#